data_AF-X1PSE1-F1
#
_entry.id   AF-X1PSE1-F1
#
_cell.length_a   1.000
_cell.length_b   1.000
_cell.length_c   1.000
_cell.angle_alpha   90.00
_cell.angle_beta   90.00
_cell.angle_gamma   90.00
#
_symmetry.space_group_name_H-M   'P 1'
#
loop_
_entity.id
_entity.type
_entity.pdbx_description
1 polymer ?
#
loop_
_entity_poly.entity_id
_entity_poly.type
_entity_poly.pdbx_seq_one_letter_code
_entity_poly.pdbx_strand_id
1 'polypeptide(L)'
;HYHIVAKEMIIYPKDKIIARNISWYEGKTKIITLPYFLIFLDRKTQQPILPKIGQNSNDGWFIKTYFNYYVNDKSYGTLYVDWFEKKGIGTGFEHTWEIGDENNSGETSLYLYQIKEKDSGEFKLTGNLNYKQEFTEENIKTQVTLNYSGTKAEGGELPYNTLKSQFSFDKDGEKYKLKISGKYNFSGTGLGQEDLSIDGNIKVNHNYTFNDKLSSVLTLVYTDKNPASQEVADLELKPKWELKYKGEGYTLNLT
;
A
#
# COMPACT_ATOMS: atom_id res chain seq x y z
N HIS A 1 2.57 30.49 -20.95
CA HIS A 1 1.41 30.90 -20.12
C HIS A 1 0.31 29.92 -20.48
N TYR A 2 -0.14 29.13 -19.51
CA TYR A 2 -1.15 28.09 -19.74
C TYR A 2 -2.52 28.52 -19.22
N HIS A 3 -3.59 27.97 -19.80
CA HIS A 3 -4.94 28.11 -19.25
C HIS A 3 -5.80 26.89 -19.56
N ILE A 4 -6.81 26.65 -18.72
CA ILE A 4 -7.79 25.56 -18.89
C ILE A 4 -9.16 26.21 -19.07
N VAL A 5 -9.87 25.82 -20.13
CA VAL A 5 -11.22 26.27 -20.44
C VAL A 5 -12.16 25.10 -20.24
N ALA A 6 -13.25 25.28 -19.49
CA ALA A 6 -14.29 24.26 -19.29
C ALA A 6 -15.62 24.75 -19.87
N LYS A 7 -16.46 23.82 -20.35
CA LYS A 7 -17.83 24.15 -20.79
C LYS A 7 -18.77 24.35 -19.61
N GLU A 8 -18.59 23.55 -18.56
CA GLU A 8 -19.37 23.60 -17.33
C GLU A 8 -18.43 23.38 -16.14
N MET A 9 -18.69 24.05 -15.02
CA MET A 9 -17.96 23.85 -13.78
C MET A 9 -18.95 23.85 -12.60
N ILE A 10 -18.96 22.77 -11.84
CA ILE A 10 -19.74 22.61 -10.62
C ILE A 10 -18.77 22.66 -9.46
N ILE A 11 -18.98 23.60 -8.53
CA ILE A 11 -18.12 23.79 -7.37
C ILE A 11 -18.90 23.37 -6.13
N TYR A 12 -18.35 22.40 -5.41
CA TYR A 12 -18.76 22.01 -4.06
C TYR A 12 -17.74 22.62 -3.09
N PRO A 13 -18.07 23.74 -2.42
CA PRO A 13 -17.14 24.43 -1.55
C PRO A 13 -16.54 23.50 -0.50
N LYS A 14 -15.21 23.55 -0.33
CA LYS A 14 -14.42 22.71 0.60
C LYS A 14 -14.38 21.21 0.29
N ASP A 15 -14.99 20.77 -0.82
CA ASP A 15 -15.03 19.36 -1.22
C ASP A 15 -14.35 19.21 -2.59
N LYS A 16 -15.01 19.65 -3.67
CA LYS A 16 -14.51 19.39 -5.02
C LYS A 16 -14.98 20.36 -6.09
N ILE A 17 -14.28 20.37 -7.21
CA ILE A 17 -14.66 21.03 -8.45
C ILE A 17 -14.81 19.97 -9.53
N ILE A 18 -15.96 19.93 -10.19
CA ILE A 18 -16.21 19.08 -11.37
C ILE A 18 -16.34 19.99 -12.58
N ALA A 19 -15.37 19.94 -13.50
CA ALA A 19 -15.41 20.64 -14.77
C ALA A 19 -15.69 19.66 -15.92
N ARG A 20 -16.54 20.03 -16.88
CA ARG A 20 -16.88 19.21 -18.05
C ARG A 20 -16.35 19.83 -19.33
N ASN A 21 -15.96 18.97 -20.27
CA ASN A 21 -15.39 19.31 -21.57
C ASN A 21 -14.24 20.32 -21.46
N ILE A 22 -13.22 19.96 -20.69
CA ILE A 22 -12.06 20.82 -20.46
C ILE A 22 -11.14 20.83 -21.68
N SER A 23 -10.60 21.98 -22.02
CA SER A 23 -9.56 22.18 -23.02
C SER A 23 -8.36 22.84 -22.37
N TRP A 24 -7.19 22.22 -22.45
CA TRP A 24 -5.94 22.81 -21.99
C TRP A 24 -5.24 23.52 -23.15
N TYR A 25 -4.75 24.73 -22.89
CA TYR A 25 -4.02 25.55 -23.82
C TYR A 25 -2.65 25.92 -23.28
N GLU A 26 -1.64 25.86 -24.14
CA GLU A 26 -0.36 26.54 -23.93
C GLU A 26 -0.29 27.75 -24.87
N GLY A 27 -0.31 28.95 -24.30
CA GLY A 27 -0.52 30.17 -25.06
C GLY A 27 -1.86 30.15 -25.79
N LYS A 28 -1.83 30.11 -27.12
CA LYS A 28 -3.02 30.03 -27.99
C LYS A 28 -3.29 28.62 -28.52
N THR A 29 -2.36 27.69 -28.29
CA THR A 29 -2.42 26.35 -28.87
C THR A 29 -3.17 25.43 -27.92
N LYS A 30 -4.27 24.84 -28.39
CA LYS A 30 -4.97 23.79 -27.65
C LYS A 30 -4.14 22.51 -27.69
N ILE A 31 -3.77 22.00 -26.52
CA ILE A 31 -2.96 20.79 -26.38
C ILE A 31 -3.87 19.54 -26.32
N ILE A 32 -4.91 19.58 -25.50
CA ILE A 32 -5.81 18.43 -25.30
C ILE A 32 -7.22 18.89 -24.92
N THR A 33 -8.22 18.07 -25.24
CA THR A 33 -9.59 18.18 -24.74
C THR A 33 -9.97 16.91 -23.99
N LEU A 34 -10.52 17.04 -22.78
CA LEU A 34 -10.96 15.92 -21.95
C LEU A 34 -12.46 16.09 -21.58
N PRO A 35 -13.23 14.99 -21.51
CA PRO A 35 -14.68 15.06 -21.28
C PRO A 35 -15.07 15.53 -19.87
N TYR A 36 -14.26 15.25 -18.85
CA TYR A 36 -14.50 15.70 -17.47
C TYR A 36 -13.17 15.89 -16.72
N PHE A 37 -13.24 16.65 -15.63
CA PHE A 37 -12.12 16.99 -14.77
C PHE A 37 -12.63 17.16 -13.33
N LEU A 38 -12.00 16.47 -12.38
CA LEU A 38 -12.29 16.56 -10.96
C LEU A 38 -11.07 17.09 -10.20
N ILE A 39 -11.28 18.09 -9.35
CA ILE A 39 -10.31 18.56 -8.36
C ILE A 39 -10.90 18.36 -6.98
N PHE A 40 -10.21 17.64 -6.09
CA PHE A 40 -10.53 17.68 -4.67
C PHE A 40 -9.84 18.88 -4.03
N LEU A 41 -10.59 19.65 -3.24
CA LEU A 41 -10.10 20.85 -2.58
C LEU A 41 -9.54 20.56 -1.18
N ASP A 42 -9.87 19.40 -0.63
CA ASP A 42 -9.57 18.96 0.73
C ASP A 42 -8.56 17.79 0.80
N ARG A 43 -8.20 17.19 -0.34
CA ARG A 43 -7.34 15.99 -0.38
C ARG A 43 -5.88 16.28 -0.70
N LYS A 44 -4.98 15.64 0.07
CA LYS A 44 -3.52 15.81 -0.03
C LYS A 44 -2.86 15.08 -1.21
N THR A 45 -3.51 14.05 -1.76
CA THR A 45 -2.93 13.17 -2.80
C THR A 45 -3.79 13.18 -4.05
N GLN A 46 -3.72 14.26 -4.82
CA GLN A 46 -4.32 14.31 -6.14
C GLN A 46 -3.23 14.16 -7.21
N GLN A 47 -3.36 13.15 -8.07
CA GLN A 47 -2.48 13.01 -9.24
C GLN A 47 -2.73 14.15 -10.23
N PRO A 48 -1.67 14.66 -10.89
CA PRO A 48 -1.79 15.76 -11.82
C PRO A 48 -2.68 15.37 -13.00
N ILE A 49 -3.46 16.33 -13.48
CA ILE A 49 -4.47 16.10 -14.52
C ILE A 49 -3.87 16.21 -15.91
N LEU A 50 -2.76 16.95 -16.00
CA LEU A 50 -2.02 17.06 -17.23
C LEU A 50 -1.11 15.84 -17.38
N PRO A 51 -0.98 15.32 -18.61
CA PRO A 51 -0.04 14.26 -18.85
C PRO A 51 1.36 14.74 -18.48
N LYS A 52 2.11 13.90 -17.77
CA LYS A 52 3.50 14.18 -17.47
C LYS A 52 4.34 13.74 -18.65
N ILE A 53 4.89 14.71 -19.37
CA ILE A 53 5.79 14.48 -20.49
C ILE A 53 7.22 14.74 -20.03
N GLY A 54 8.15 13.87 -20.42
CA GLY A 54 9.56 14.06 -20.10
C GLY A 54 10.46 13.05 -20.80
N GLN A 55 11.73 13.09 -20.47
CA GLN A 55 12.75 12.18 -20.99
C GLN A 55 13.69 11.77 -19.86
N ASN A 56 14.06 10.48 -19.80
CA ASN A 56 15.11 10.01 -18.90
C ASN A 56 15.87 8.80 -19.51
N SER A 57 16.97 8.38 -18.87
CA SER A 57 17.82 7.30 -19.37
C SER A 57 17.16 5.92 -19.34
N ASN A 58 16.23 5.67 -18.40
CA ASN A 58 15.58 4.39 -18.18
C ASN A 58 14.38 4.16 -19.11
N ASP A 59 13.55 5.20 -19.27
CA ASP A 59 12.28 5.16 -19.98
C ASP A 59 12.39 5.71 -21.41
N GLY A 60 13.44 6.48 -21.72
CA GLY A 60 13.50 7.33 -22.90
C GLY A 60 12.54 8.50 -22.77
N TRP A 61 11.99 8.97 -23.89
CA TRP A 61 10.82 9.84 -23.89
C TRP A 61 9.62 9.11 -23.28
N PHE A 62 8.82 9.82 -22.50
CA PHE A 62 7.62 9.26 -21.91
C PHE A 62 6.48 10.27 -21.86
N ILE A 63 5.27 9.72 -21.87
CA ILE A 63 4.01 10.44 -21.64
C ILE A 63 3.24 9.62 -20.61
N LYS A 64 2.99 10.16 -19.43
CA LYS A 64 2.15 9.52 -18.41
C LYS A 64 0.82 10.22 -18.29
N THR A 65 -0.29 9.48 -18.36
CA THR A 65 -1.63 10.06 -18.35
C THR A 65 -2.45 9.51 -17.19
N TYR A 66 -3.15 10.41 -16.51
CA TYR A 66 -3.93 10.13 -15.31
C TYR A 66 -5.40 10.47 -15.54
N PHE A 67 -6.29 9.48 -15.46
CA PHE A 67 -7.73 9.69 -15.51
C PHE A 67 -8.32 9.50 -14.12
N ASN A 68 -8.35 10.59 -13.35
CA ASN A 68 -8.96 10.60 -12.03
C ASN A 68 -10.47 10.42 -12.14
N TYR A 69 -11.05 9.51 -11.37
CA TYR A 69 -12.50 9.28 -11.29
C TYR A 69 -12.97 9.32 -9.84
N TYR A 70 -14.25 9.61 -9.66
CA TYR A 70 -14.90 9.71 -8.35
C TYR A 70 -16.23 9.00 -8.40
N VAL A 71 -16.41 8.09 -7.46
CA VAL A 71 -17.65 7.34 -7.28
C VAL A 71 -18.51 8.05 -6.24
N ASN A 72 -17.94 8.33 -5.06
CA ASN A 72 -18.54 9.09 -3.97
C ASN A 72 -17.47 9.60 -2.99
N ASP A 73 -17.90 10.30 -1.94
CA ASP A 73 -17.06 10.87 -0.89
C ASP A 73 -16.11 9.83 -0.28
N LYS A 74 -16.51 8.57 -0.17
CA LYS A 74 -15.67 7.51 0.38
C LYS A 74 -14.98 6.63 -0.67
N SER A 75 -15.12 6.90 -1.96
CA SER A 75 -14.64 6.00 -3.03
C SER A 75 -14.22 6.75 -4.30
N TYR A 76 -12.95 6.65 -4.65
CA TYR A 76 -12.34 7.42 -5.74
C TYR A 76 -11.04 6.75 -6.21
N GLY A 77 -10.53 7.16 -7.38
CA GLY A 77 -9.33 6.55 -7.90
C GLY A 77 -8.79 7.20 -9.16
N THR A 78 -7.81 6.55 -9.76
CA THR A 78 -7.10 7.00 -10.97
C THR A 78 -6.90 5.83 -11.91
N LEU A 79 -7.14 6.02 -13.21
CA LEU A 79 -6.67 5.10 -14.25
C LEU A 79 -5.38 5.66 -14.85
N TYR A 80 -4.41 4.79 -15.13
CA TYR A 80 -3.13 5.14 -15.74
C TYR A 80 -3.07 4.62 -17.17
N VAL A 81 -2.64 5.49 -18.09
CA VAL A 81 -2.29 5.12 -19.47
C VAL A 81 -1.01 5.85 -19.85
N ASP A 82 0.06 5.09 -19.90
CA ASP A 82 1.41 5.61 -20.05
C ASP A 82 2.06 5.04 -21.31
N TRP A 83 2.89 5.86 -21.94
CA TRP A 83 3.75 5.48 -23.05
C TRP A 83 5.20 5.79 -22.68
N PHE A 84 6.08 4.83 -22.96
CA PHE A 84 7.51 4.90 -22.72
C PHE A 84 8.24 4.49 -24.00
N GLU A 85 9.15 5.32 -24.49
CA GLU A 85 9.93 5.05 -25.70
C GLU A 85 10.72 3.75 -25.59
N LYS A 86 11.34 3.48 -24.44
CA LYS A 86 12.19 2.29 -24.24
C LYS A 86 11.43 1.06 -23.77
N LYS A 87 10.34 1.24 -23.02
CA LYS A 87 9.63 0.13 -22.37
C LYS A 87 8.33 -0.24 -23.06
N GLY A 88 7.65 0.67 -23.77
CA GLY A 88 6.33 0.39 -24.36
C GLY A 88 5.19 0.99 -23.54
N ILE A 89 4.10 0.25 -23.39
CA ILE A 89 2.83 0.78 -22.87
C ILE A 89 2.61 0.35 -21.43
N GLY A 90 2.36 1.32 -20.56
CA GLY A 90 1.95 1.12 -19.17
C GLY A 90 0.45 1.34 -19.01
N THR A 91 -0.22 0.47 -18.27
CA THR A 91 -1.64 0.66 -17.91
C THR A 91 -1.86 0.23 -16.47
N GLY A 92 -2.82 0.85 -15.80
CA GLY A 92 -3.16 0.44 -14.44
C GLY A 92 -4.30 1.22 -13.86
N PHE A 93 -4.58 0.95 -12.59
CA PHE A 93 -5.47 1.77 -11.79
C PHE A 93 -5.03 1.81 -10.33
N GLU A 94 -5.44 2.88 -9.67
CA GLU A 94 -5.45 3.02 -8.22
C GLU A 94 -6.88 3.31 -7.79
N HIS A 95 -7.29 2.74 -6.66
CA HIS A 95 -8.57 3.04 -6.03
C HIS A 95 -8.39 3.13 -4.53
N THR A 96 -9.05 4.11 -3.92
CA THR A 96 -9.09 4.33 -2.47
C THR A 96 -10.52 4.28 -1.97
N TRP A 97 -10.73 3.53 -0.91
CA TRP A 97 -11.94 3.48 -0.10
C TRP A 97 -11.66 4.04 1.28
N GLU A 98 -12.37 5.10 1.67
CA GLU A 98 -12.46 5.51 3.06
C GLU A 98 -13.50 4.60 3.76
N ILE A 99 -13.11 3.97 4.86
CA ILE A 99 -13.94 2.99 5.57
C ILE A 99 -14.20 3.46 7.00
N GLY A 100 -15.36 3.07 7.53
CA GLY A 100 -15.81 3.47 8.87
C GLY A 100 -16.36 4.89 8.94
N ASP A 101 -16.40 5.40 10.17
CA ASP A 101 -16.92 6.71 10.57
C ASP A 101 -15.88 7.45 11.44
N GLU A 102 -16.28 8.52 12.11
CA GLU A 102 -15.38 9.28 12.99
C GLU A 102 -14.77 8.44 14.12
N ASN A 103 -15.49 7.42 14.61
CA ASN A 103 -15.03 6.58 15.72
C ASN A 103 -14.17 5.40 15.21
N ASN A 104 -14.41 4.94 13.98
CA ASN A 104 -13.78 3.75 13.38
C ASN A 104 -13.06 4.05 12.06
N SER A 105 -12.40 5.21 11.98
CA SER A 105 -11.81 5.72 10.74
C SER A 105 -10.79 4.76 10.13
N GLY A 106 -10.83 4.62 8.81
CA GLY A 106 -9.88 3.81 8.09
C GLY A 106 -9.84 4.12 6.60
N GLU A 107 -8.87 3.53 5.94
CA GLU A 107 -8.65 3.65 4.51
C GLU A 107 -8.15 2.32 3.95
N THR A 108 -8.64 1.94 2.78
CA THR A 108 -8.11 0.85 1.97
C THR A 108 -7.74 1.39 0.60
N SER A 109 -6.55 1.09 0.11
CA SER A 109 -6.15 1.43 -1.26
C SER A 109 -5.66 0.20 -2.01
N LEU A 110 -6.01 0.13 -3.29
CA LEU A 110 -5.57 -0.89 -4.22
C LEU A 110 -4.96 -0.22 -5.45
N TYR A 111 -3.71 -0.53 -5.72
CA TYR A 111 -2.98 -0.14 -6.92
C TYR A 111 -2.61 -1.39 -7.71
N LEU A 112 -2.93 -1.42 -8.99
CA LEU A 112 -2.50 -2.45 -9.93
C LEU A 112 -1.98 -1.77 -11.19
N TYR A 113 -0.80 -2.15 -11.63
CA TYR A 113 -0.15 -1.57 -12.81
C TYR A 113 0.64 -2.61 -13.56
N GLN A 114 0.61 -2.50 -14.89
CA GLN A 114 1.35 -3.36 -15.78
C GLN A 114 2.08 -2.55 -16.85
N ILE A 115 3.25 -3.01 -17.27
CA ILE A 115 3.95 -2.54 -18.46
C ILE A 115 4.09 -3.70 -19.42
N LYS A 116 3.60 -3.55 -20.65
CA LYS A 116 3.93 -4.45 -21.75
C LYS A 116 5.24 -3.99 -22.39
N GLU A 117 6.31 -4.74 -22.14
CA GLU A 117 7.64 -4.49 -22.67
C GLU A 117 7.64 -4.60 -24.20
N LYS A 118 8.06 -3.54 -24.90
CA LYS A 118 7.98 -3.50 -26.37
C LYS A 118 8.93 -4.48 -27.07
N ASP A 119 10.09 -4.74 -26.47
CA ASP A 119 11.17 -5.52 -27.09
C ASP A 119 11.00 -7.02 -26.81
N SER A 120 10.55 -7.40 -25.60
CA SER A 120 10.40 -8.80 -25.18
C SER A 120 8.94 -9.30 -25.21
N GLY A 121 7.95 -8.41 -25.29
CA GLY A 121 6.54 -8.77 -25.16
C GLY A 121 6.09 -9.13 -23.74
N GLU A 122 7.01 -9.13 -22.77
CA GLU A 122 6.75 -9.48 -21.36
C GLU A 122 5.85 -8.43 -20.67
N PHE A 123 5.08 -8.90 -19.69
CA PHE A 123 4.31 -8.03 -18.82
C PHE A 123 4.99 -7.92 -17.46
N LYS A 124 5.44 -6.71 -17.10
CA LYS A 124 5.87 -6.40 -15.73
C LYS A 124 4.66 -5.94 -14.94
N LEU A 125 4.33 -6.67 -13.89
CA LEU A 125 3.17 -6.45 -13.03
C LEU A 125 3.62 -5.90 -11.68
N THR A 126 2.90 -4.90 -11.17
CA THR A 126 3.07 -4.36 -9.83
C THR A 126 1.70 -4.21 -9.19
N GLY A 127 1.58 -4.69 -7.95
CA GLY A 127 0.37 -4.56 -7.16
C GLY A 127 0.69 -4.07 -5.76
N ASN A 128 -0.14 -3.18 -5.23
CA ASN A 128 -0.04 -2.73 -3.86
C ASN A 128 -1.45 -2.67 -3.25
N LEU A 129 -1.63 -3.30 -2.11
CA LEU A 129 -2.84 -3.22 -1.29
C LEU A 129 -2.43 -2.65 0.05
N ASN A 130 -3.07 -1.57 0.49
CA ASN A 130 -2.95 -1.08 1.85
C ASN A 130 -4.33 -1.08 2.50
N TYR A 131 -4.38 -1.48 3.75
CA TYR A 131 -5.52 -1.36 4.62
C TYR A 131 -5.04 -0.79 5.95
N LYS A 132 -5.75 0.19 6.47
CA LYS A 132 -5.53 0.73 7.81
C LYS A 132 -6.88 1.07 8.42
N GLN A 133 -7.08 0.72 9.68
CA GLN A 133 -8.27 1.11 10.44
C GLN A 133 -7.92 1.32 11.90
N GLU A 134 -8.54 2.33 12.51
CA GLU A 134 -8.42 2.69 13.91
C GLU A 134 -9.82 2.71 14.53
N PHE A 135 -10.02 1.85 15.53
CA PHE A 135 -11.23 1.79 16.34
C PHE A 135 -10.92 2.52 17.66
N THR A 136 -11.36 3.78 17.73
CA THR A 136 -10.90 4.74 18.76
C THR A 136 -11.42 4.36 20.14
N GLU A 137 -12.68 3.94 20.25
CA GLU A 137 -13.29 3.57 21.53
C GLU A 137 -12.65 2.30 22.11
N GLU A 138 -12.32 1.34 21.24
CA GLU A 138 -11.72 0.06 21.61
C GLU A 138 -10.20 0.11 21.75
N ASN A 139 -9.59 1.25 21.42
CA ASN A 139 -8.15 1.48 21.31
C ASN A 139 -7.45 0.40 20.47
N ILE A 140 -8.03 0.09 19.30
CA ILE A 140 -7.49 -0.89 18.35
C ILE A 140 -6.96 -0.18 17.11
N LYS A 141 -5.76 -0.57 16.68
CA LYS A 141 -5.21 -0.14 15.38
C LYS A 141 -4.82 -1.37 14.58
N THR A 142 -5.27 -1.42 13.33
CA THR A 142 -4.98 -2.49 12.40
C THR A 142 -4.38 -1.94 11.11
N GLN A 143 -3.37 -2.61 10.59
CA GLN A 143 -2.78 -2.28 9.30
C GLN A 143 -2.38 -3.56 8.56
N VAL A 144 -2.61 -3.58 7.25
CA VAL A 144 -2.13 -4.61 6.33
C VAL A 144 -1.57 -3.91 5.09
N THR A 145 -0.40 -4.35 4.64
CA THR A 145 0.21 -3.90 3.40
C THR A 145 0.70 -5.11 2.62
N LEU A 146 0.26 -5.26 1.38
CA LEU A 146 0.74 -6.27 0.43
C LEU A 146 1.38 -5.56 -0.76
N ASN A 147 2.60 -5.97 -1.13
CA ASN A 147 3.30 -5.48 -2.31
C ASN A 147 3.69 -6.64 -3.20
N TYR A 148 3.09 -6.72 -4.37
CA TYR A 148 3.40 -7.70 -5.39
C TYR A 148 4.23 -7.06 -6.51
N SER A 149 5.24 -7.77 -6.99
CA SER A 149 5.98 -7.43 -8.20
C SER A 149 6.34 -8.71 -8.92
N GLY A 150 6.09 -8.80 -10.22
CA GLY A 150 6.38 -9.98 -11.01
C GLY A 150 6.50 -9.70 -12.49
N THR A 151 7.08 -10.65 -13.21
CA THR A 151 7.15 -10.62 -14.68
C THR A 151 6.37 -11.82 -15.21
N LYS A 152 5.60 -11.61 -16.27
CA LYS A 152 4.90 -12.65 -17.02
C LYS A 152 5.41 -12.65 -18.46
N ALA A 153 5.93 -13.78 -18.91
CA ALA A 153 6.36 -13.97 -20.29
C ALA A 153 5.16 -13.97 -21.25
N GLU A 154 5.40 -13.67 -22.53
CA GLU A 154 4.36 -13.64 -23.56
C GLU A 154 3.65 -15.01 -23.71
N GLY A 155 4.37 -16.12 -23.46
CA GLY A 155 3.84 -17.48 -23.42
C GLY A 155 3.05 -17.87 -22.17
N GLY A 156 2.90 -16.95 -21.20
CA GLY A 156 2.10 -17.16 -19.99
C GLY A 156 2.87 -17.66 -18.76
N GLU A 157 4.15 -18.03 -18.91
CA GLU A 157 5.03 -18.41 -17.81
C GLU A 157 5.35 -17.22 -16.89
N LEU A 158 5.49 -17.49 -15.60
CA LEU A 158 5.87 -16.51 -14.57
C LEU A 158 7.31 -16.78 -14.12
N PRO A 159 8.33 -16.17 -14.74
CA PRO A 159 9.73 -16.48 -14.45
C PRO A 159 10.16 -16.12 -13.01
N TYR A 160 9.64 -15.03 -12.43
CA TYR A 160 9.95 -14.66 -11.05
C TYR A 160 8.97 -13.61 -10.52
N ASN A 161 8.59 -13.75 -9.26
CA ASN A 161 7.66 -12.87 -8.57
C ASN A 161 8.08 -12.70 -7.12
N THR A 162 7.62 -11.60 -6.53
CA THR A 162 7.78 -11.30 -5.11
C THR A 162 6.44 -10.83 -4.55
N LEU A 163 6.14 -11.25 -3.31
CA LEU A 163 5.03 -10.73 -2.51
C LEU A 163 5.57 -10.39 -1.13
N LYS A 164 5.58 -9.10 -0.80
CA LYS A 164 5.92 -8.61 0.54
C LYS A 164 4.64 -8.29 1.29
N SER A 165 4.40 -9.04 2.36
CA SER A 165 3.25 -8.89 3.24
C SER A 165 3.70 -8.31 4.57
N GLN A 166 3.00 -7.28 5.05
CA GLN A 166 3.21 -6.72 6.37
C GLN A 166 1.85 -6.55 7.04
N PHE A 167 1.77 -6.89 8.32
CA PHE A 167 0.55 -6.66 9.11
C PHE A 167 0.91 -6.22 10.51
N SER A 168 0.02 -5.43 11.12
CA SER A 168 0.09 -5.09 12.53
C SER A 168 -1.30 -4.98 13.13
N PHE A 169 -1.41 -5.44 14.37
CA PHE A 169 -2.56 -5.32 15.24
C PHE A 169 -2.07 -4.82 16.59
N ASP A 170 -2.54 -3.65 17.00
CA ASP A 170 -2.26 -3.05 18.30
C ASP A 170 -3.58 -2.91 19.06
N LYS A 171 -3.59 -3.32 20.33
CA LYS A 171 -4.71 -3.12 21.25
C LYS A 171 -4.19 -2.64 22.61
N ASP A 172 -4.65 -1.46 23.02
CA ASP A 172 -4.38 -0.91 24.35
C ASP A 172 -5.62 -1.12 25.23
N GLY A 173 -5.61 -2.16 26.04
CA GLY A 173 -6.61 -2.38 27.10
C GLY A 173 -6.22 -1.67 28.41
N GLU A 174 -7.16 -1.61 29.35
CA GLU A 174 -6.94 -0.93 30.64
C GLU A 174 -5.74 -1.49 31.42
N LYS A 175 -5.59 -2.81 31.43
CA LYS A 175 -4.51 -3.52 32.15
C LYS A 175 -3.44 -4.10 31.25
N TYR A 176 -3.60 -4.01 29.93
CA TYR A 176 -2.69 -4.68 29.02
C TYR A 176 -2.47 -3.94 27.72
N LYS A 177 -1.31 -4.17 27.11
CA LYS A 177 -1.02 -3.74 25.75
C LYS A 177 -0.61 -4.95 24.94
N LEU A 178 -1.33 -5.20 23.85
CA LEU A 178 -1.06 -6.27 22.90
C LEU A 178 -0.61 -5.66 21.58
N LYS A 179 0.54 -6.09 21.09
CA LYS A 179 1.04 -5.75 19.76
C LYS A 179 1.42 -7.01 19.03
N ILE A 180 0.79 -7.26 17.89
CA ILE A 180 1.11 -8.35 16.98
C ILE A 180 1.57 -7.70 15.68
N SER A 181 2.75 -8.04 15.20
CA SER A 181 3.25 -7.53 13.93
C SER A 181 3.94 -8.64 13.15
N GLY A 182 3.72 -8.71 11.85
CA GLY A 182 4.42 -9.66 10.99
C GLY A 182 4.89 -9.03 9.70
N LYS A 183 5.98 -9.58 9.17
CA LYS A 183 6.54 -9.23 7.87
C LYS A 183 6.96 -10.52 7.19
N TYR A 184 6.54 -10.71 5.95
CA TYR A 184 6.88 -11.85 5.13
C TYR A 184 7.27 -11.38 3.74
N ASN A 185 8.29 -12.00 3.18
CA ASN A 185 8.70 -11.87 1.80
C ASN A 185 8.65 -13.25 1.16
N PHE A 186 7.72 -13.41 0.22
CA PHE A 186 7.60 -14.59 -0.62
C PHE A 186 8.26 -14.27 -1.95
N SER A 187 9.09 -15.17 -2.47
CA SER A 187 9.68 -14.98 -3.79
C SER A 187 9.89 -16.29 -4.53
N GLY A 188 9.73 -16.28 -5.86
CA GLY A 188 9.87 -17.49 -6.68
C GLY A 188 9.07 -17.41 -7.97
N THR A 189 9.00 -18.51 -8.70
CA THR A 189 8.29 -18.66 -9.98
C THR A 189 6.76 -18.73 -9.83
N GLY A 190 6.25 -18.99 -8.62
CA GLY A 190 4.82 -18.94 -8.32
C GLY A 190 4.52 -19.37 -6.88
N LEU A 191 3.32 -19.03 -6.39
CA LEU A 191 2.82 -19.55 -5.11
C LEU A 191 2.53 -21.04 -5.26
N GLY A 192 3.13 -21.87 -4.39
CA GLY A 192 2.96 -23.33 -4.41
C GLY A 192 3.85 -24.09 -5.41
N GLN A 193 4.86 -23.44 -6.00
CA GLN A 193 5.90 -24.12 -6.77
C GLN A 193 7.08 -24.53 -5.87
N GLU A 194 7.87 -25.52 -6.32
CA GLU A 194 9.02 -26.07 -5.58
C GLU A 194 10.08 -25.00 -5.26
N ASP A 195 10.15 -23.92 -6.05
CA ASP A 195 11.10 -22.82 -5.90
C ASP A 195 10.56 -21.62 -5.08
N LEU A 196 9.54 -21.83 -4.24
CA LEU A 196 9.03 -20.77 -3.36
C LEU A 196 9.96 -20.55 -2.16
N SER A 197 10.59 -19.38 -2.13
CA SER A 197 11.36 -18.88 -1.00
C SER A 197 10.49 -18.03 -0.06
N ILE A 198 10.61 -18.28 1.24
CA ILE A 198 9.91 -17.58 2.33
C ILE A 198 10.95 -17.01 3.29
N ASP A 199 10.86 -15.71 3.56
CA ASP A 199 11.62 -15.05 4.63
C ASP A 199 10.68 -14.12 5.40
N GLY A 200 10.43 -14.44 6.65
CA GLY A 200 9.52 -13.67 7.46
C GLY A 200 9.64 -13.87 8.95
N ASN A 201 8.91 -13.04 9.67
CA ASN A 201 8.80 -13.11 11.11
C ASN A 201 7.45 -12.62 11.61
N ILE A 202 7.01 -13.16 12.74
CA ILE A 202 5.89 -12.68 13.53
C ILE A 202 6.41 -12.33 14.91
N LYS A 203 6.02 -11.17 15.42
CA LYS A 203 6.33 -10.72 16.77
C LYS A 203 5.06 -10.43 17.52
N VAL A 204 4.91 -11.02 18.71
CA VAL A 204 3.85 -10.75 19.67
C VAL A 204 4.48 -10.13 20.90
N ASN A 205 4.00 -8.96 21.32
CA ASN A 205 4.32 -8.37 22.62
C ASN A 205 3.02 -8.23 23.40
N HIS A 206 2.98 -8.80 24.60
CA HIS A 206 1.86 -8.69 25.51
C HIS A 206 2.36 -8.23 26.88
N ASN A 207 2.09 -6.97 27.19
CA ASN A 207 2.38 -6.38 28.49
C ASN A 207 1.10 -6.41 29.32
N TYR A 208 1.17 -6.90 30.55
CA TYR A 208 0.02 -6.99 31.46
C TYR A 208 0.39 -6.43 32.84
N THR A 209 -0.43 -5.53 33.38
CA THR A 209 -0.28 -4.97 34.72
C THR A 209 -1.32 -5.62 35.64
N PHE A 210 -0.87 -6.42 36.60
CA PHE A 210 -1.76 -7.03 37.59
C PHE A 210 -2.21 -5.98 38.62
N ASN A 211 -1.26 -5.15 39.06
CA ASN A 211 -1.44 -4.01 39.97
C ASN A 211 -0.21 -3.08 39.93
N ASP A 212 -0.21 -2.02 40.72
CA ASP A 212 0.85 -1.00 40.75
C ASP A 212 2.26 -1.53 41.08
N LYS A 213 2.34 -2.73 41.68
CA LYS A 213 3.59 -3.37 42.08
C LYS A 213 3.97 -4.54 41.19
N LEU A 214 3.06 -5.14 40.43
CA LEU A 214 3.29 -6.40 39.71
C LEU A 214 2.86 -6.29 38.23
N SER A 215 3.78 -6.58 37.32
CA SER A 215 3.53 -6.61 35.88
C SER A 215 4.24 -7.76 35.19
N SER A 216 3.72 -8.19 34.04
CA SER A 216 4.27 -9.24 33.18
C SER A 216 4.49 -8.70 31.78
N VAL A 217 5.59 -9.11 31.16
CA VAL A 217 5.92 -8.82 29.76
C VAL A 217 6.18 -10.16 29.08
N LEU A 218 5.37 -10.49 28.08
CA LEU A 218 5.59 -11.63 27.19
C LEU A 218 5.98 -11.11 25.81
N THR A 219 7.10 -11.59 25.28
CA THR A 219 7.54 -11.37 23.90
C THR A 219 7.71 -12.72 23.24
N LEU A 220 7.01 -12.95 22.13
CA LEU A 220 7.20 -14.11 21.26
C LEU A 220 7.71 -13.61 19.92
N VAL A 221 8.81 -14.19 19.43
CA VAL A 221 9.31 -13.95 18.08
C VAL A 221 9.35 -15.28 17.36
N TYR A 222 8.54 -15.42 16.32
CA TYR A 222 8.60 -16.52 15.37
C TYR A 222 9.33 -16.03 14.12
N THR A 223 10.29 -16.80 13.62
CA THR A 223 10.96 -16.57 12.34
C THR A 223 10.79 -17.78 11.45
N ASP A 224 10.54 -17.51 10.18
CA ASP A 224 10.36 -18.49 9.12
C ASP A 224 11.32 -18.13 7.99
N LYS A 225 12.38 -18.92 7.84
CA LYS A 225 13.36 -18.79 6.77
C LYS A 225 13.40 -20.11 6.01
N ASN A 226 12.72 -20.12 4.88
CA ASN A 226 12.66 -21.28 4.01
C ASN A 226 13.03 -20.86 2.59
N PRO A 227 14.34 -20.71 2.27
CA PRO A 227 14.77 -20.42 0.91
C PRO A 227 14.42 -21.57 -0.04
N ALA A 228 14.09 -21.20 -1.28
CA ALA A 228 13.95 -22.16 -2.38
C ALA A 228 15.20 -23.05 -2.43
N SER A 229 15.01 -24.36 -2.58
CA SER A 229 16.03 -25.42 -2.54
C SER A 229 16.45 -26.00 -1.17
N GLN A 230 15.86 -25.60 -0.04
CA GLN A 230 16.09 -26.30 1.23
C GLN A 230 15.15 -27.50 1.41
N GLU A 231 15.70 -28.64 1.82
CA GLU A 231 14.91 -29.84 2.16
C GLU A 231 14.15 -29.69 3.48
N VAL A 232 14.61 -28.81 4.38
CA VAL A 232 14.02 -28.57 5.71
C VAL A 232 13.98 -27.07 5.99
N ALA A 233 12.81 -26.55 6.36
CA ALA A 233 12.62 -25.15 6.72
C ALA A 233 13.32 -24.77 8.04
N ASP A 234 13.93 -23.58 8.10
CA ASP A 234 14.47 -23.00 9.32
C ASP A 234 13.37 -22.20 10.05
N LEU A 235 12.71 -22.88 10.99
CA LEU A 235 11.61 -22.33 11.78
C LEU A 235 12.06 -22.20 13.24
N GLU A 236 11.97 -21.00 13.80
CA GLU A 236 12.42 -20.74 15.16
C GLU A 236 11.38 -19.92 15.95
N LEU A 237 11.08 -20.35 17.17
CA LEU A 237 10.26 -19.61 18.13
C LEU A 237 11.12 -19.23 19.34
N LYS A 238 11.27 -17.93 19.58
CA LYS A 238 12.00 -17.34 20.70
C LYS A 238 11.02 -16.72 21.70
N PRO A 239 10.61 -17.45 22.75
CA PRO A 239 9.84 -16.88 23.84
C PRO A 239 10.76 -16.13 24.81
N LYS A 240 10.31 -14.97 25.28
CA LYS A 240 10.88 -14.24 26.42
C LYS A 240 9.74 -13.79 27.30
N TRP A 241 9.77 -14.20 28.56
CA TRP A 241 8.82 -13.76 29.57
C TRP A 241 9.58 -13.05 30.68
N GLU A 242 8.99 -12.00 31.25
CA GLU A 242 9.55 -11.27 32.37
C GLU A 242 8.42 -10.87 33.32
N LEU A 243 8.54 -11.24 34.59
CA LEU A 243 7.66 -10.79 35.66
C LEU A 243 8.40 -9.77 36.52
N LYS A 244 7.87 -8.56 36.62
CA LYS A 244 8.45 -7.43 37.35
C LYS A 244 7.65 -7.15 38.60
N TYR A 245 8.33 -7.14 39.74
CA TYR A 245 7.79 -6.71 41.03
C TYR A 245 8.53 -5.48 41.56
N LYS A 246 7.80 -4.41 41.88
CA LYS A 246 8.33 -3.17 42.46
C LYS A 246 7.98 -3.10 43.94
N GLY A 247 8.98 -3.35 44.79
CA GLY A 247 8.90 -3.16 46.23
C GLY A 247 9.29 -1.74 46.65
N GLU A 248 9.24 -1.47 47.95
CA GLU A 248 9.75 -0.21 48.49
C GLU A 248 11.28 -0.22 48.46
N GLY A 249 11.87 0.59 47.59
CA GLY A 249 13.32 0.72 47.45
C GLY A 249 14.02 -0.40 46.65
N TYR A 250 13.29 -1.37 46.10
CA TYR A 250 13.87 -2.45 45.27
C TYR A 250 12.96 -2.87 44.11
N THR A 251 13.53 -3.54 43.10
CA THR A 251 12.81 -4.14 41.97
C THR A 251 13.33 -5.56 41.76
N LEU A 252 12.42 -6.52 41.65
CA LEU A 252 12.73 -7.92 41.32
C LEU A 252 12.23 -8.21 39.91
N ASN A 253 13.08 -8.83 39.09
CA ASN A 253 12.72 -9.33 37.77
C ASN A 253 12.93 -10.84 37.76
N LEU A 254 11.89 -11.59 37.42
CA LEU A 254 11.97 -13.02 37.12
C LEU A 254 11.88 -13.17 35.60
N THR A 255 12.87 -13.84 35.00
CA THR A 255 12.99 -14.05 33.54
C THR A 255 13.07 -15.52 33.19
#